data_AF-A0A317VJ77-F1
#
_entry.id   AF-A0A317VJ77-F1
#
_cell.length_a   1.000
_cell.length_b   1.000
_cell.length_c   1.000
_cell.angle_alpha   90.00
_cell.angle_beta   90.00
_cell.angle_gamma   90.00
#
_symmetry.space_group_name_H-M   'P 1'
#
loop_
_entity.id
_entity.type
_entity.pdbx_description
1 polymer ?
#
loop_
_entity_poly.entity_id
_entity_poly.type
_entity_poly.pdbx_seq_one_letter_code
_entity_poly.pdbx_strand_id
1 'polypeptide(L)'
;MAQQAARTWTPPELKALRALTRHHSTITPRLLIVKKSNQGKAGLVPGGVLSSVVWEVVPGIRLGTVFGTDVFWAMSEGERHVIRETFREGLTKLSKWGDCPIESGGESLVWDRATSTL
;
A
#
# COMPACT_ATOMS: atom_id res chain seq x y z
N MET A 1 21.33 28.69 -20.85
CA MET A 1 21.29 27.45 -20.03
C MET A 1 19.97 27.45 -19.27
N ALA A 2 18.96 26.70 -19.72
CA ALA A 2 17.65 26.68 -19.07
C ALA A 2 17.67 25.68 -17.90
N GLN A 3 17.58 26.19 -16.67
CA GLN A 3 17.46 25.40 -15.46
C GLN A 3 16.04 24.84 -15.42
N GLN A 4 15.85 23.58 -15.84
CA GLN A 4 14.58 22.89 -15.68
C GLN A 4 14.30 22.79 -14.17
N ALA A 5 13.29 23.52 -13.70
CA ALA A 5 12.74 23.34 -12.37
C ALA A 5 12.41 21.85 -12.21
N ALA A 6 13.05 21.20 -11.24
CA ALA A 6 12.76 19.82 -10.91
C ALA A 6 11.29 19.73 -10.52
N ARG A 7 10.44 19.27 -11.46
CA ARG A 7 9.02 19.08 -11.21
C ARG A 7 8.91 18.12 -10.04
N THR A 8 8.53 18.63 -8.86
CA THR A 8 8.34 17.85 -7.64
C THR A 8 7.08 17.00 -7.77
N TRP A 9 7.10 16.04 -8.69
CA TRP A 9 6.06 15.05 -8.80
C TRP A 9 6.13 14.13 -7.57
N THR A 10 4.96 13.83 -7.02
CA THR A 10 4.82 12.88 -5.93
C THR A 10 3.76 11.88 -6.40
N PRO A 11 4.08 10.57 -6.40
CA PRO A 11 3.11 9.54 -6.79
C PRO A 11 1.83 9.65 -5.93
N PRO A 12 0.64 9.46 -6.52
CA PRO A 12 -0.63 9.45 -5.78
C PRO A 12 -0.62 8.48 -4.59
N GLU A 13 0.01 7.32 -4.75
CA GLU A 13 0.12 6.26 -3.73
C GLU A 13 0.89 6.76 -2.50
N LEU A 14 1.98 7.50 -2.75
CA LEU A 14 2.77 8.10 -1.67
C LEU A 14 2.01 9.24 -0.98
N LYS A 15 1.16 9.97 -1.71
CA LYS A 15 0.30 11.00 -1.11
C LYS A 15 -0.78 10.36 -0.22
N ALA A 16 -1.42 9.29 -0.68
CA ALA A 16 -2.42 8.52 0.07
C ALA A 16 -1.80 7.92 1.34
N LEU A 17 -0.69 7.18 1.23
CA LEU A 17 -0.04 6.55 2.40
C LEU A 17 0.40 7.59 3.46
N ARG A 18 0.83 8.78 3.04
CA ARG A 18 1.10 9.91 3.94
C ARG A 18 -0.15 10.41 4.65
N ALA A 19 -1.26 10.54 3.94
CA ALA A 19 -2.53 10.97 4.53
C ALA A 19 -3.01 9.93 5.56
N LEU A 20 -3.05 8.65 5.19
CA LEU A 20 -3.47 7.55 6.06
C LEU A 20 -2.59 7.43 7.31
N THR A 21 -1.28 7.62 7.18
CA THR A 21 -0.36 7.66 8.32
C THR A 21 -0.70 8.81 9.29
N ARG A 22 -1.04 10.00 8.77
CA ARG A 22 -1.45 11.15 9.62
C ARG A 22 -2.81 10.94 10.27
N HIS A 23 -3.69 10.19 9.63
CA HIS A 23 -4.99 9.79 10.20
C HIS A 23 -4.87 8.67 11.23
N HIS A 24 -3.65 8.18 11.52
CA HIS A 24 -3.43 7.04 12.40
C HIS A 24 -4.27 5.81 11.98
N SER A 25 -4.38 5.59 10.67
CA SER A 25 -5.05 4.42 10.11
C SER A 25 -4.47 3.14 10.71
N THR A 26 -5.34 2.28 11.21
CA THR A 26 -4.98 0.95 11.74
C THR A 26 -5.14 -0.16 10.71
N ILE A 27 -5.58 0.17 9.49
CA ILE A 27 -5.88 -0.76 8.38
C ILE A 27 -4.91 -0.60 7.21
N THR A 28 -3.85 0.19 7.39
CA THR A 28 -2.78 0.37 6.42
C THR A 28 -1.44 0.49 7.13
N PRO A 29 -0.35 -0.05 6.57
CA PRO A 29 0.97 0.10 7.15
C PRO A 29 1.35 1.57 7.34
N ARG A 30 2.05 1.87 8.44
CA ARG A 30 2.54 3.23 8.67
C ARG A 30 3.72 3.55 7.76
N LEU A 31 3.70 4.73 7.14
CA LEU A 31 4.87 5.28 6.47
C LEU A 31 5.95 5.64 7.49
N LEU A 32 7.16 5.12 7.28
CA LEU A 32 8.31 5.40 8.16
C LEU A 32 9.19 6.48 7.55
N ILE A 33 9.67 6.26 6.31
CA ILE A 33 10.67 7.12 5.65
C ILE A 33 10.38 7.24 4.16
N VAL A 34 10.67 8.41 3.60
CA VAL A 34 10.69 8.65 2.16
C VAL A 34 12.02 9.29 1.78
N LYS A 35 12.75 8.68 0.85
CA LYS A 35 13.95 9.26 0.26
C LYS A 35 13.71 9.51 -1.22
N LYS A 36 13.93 10.74 -1.67
CA LYS A 36 13.90 11.11 -3.09
C LYS A 36 15.33 11.31 -3.59
N SER A 37 15.63 10.81 -4.77
CA SER A 37 16.91 11.00 -5.46
C SER A 37 16.69 11.20 -6.95
N ASN A 38 17.46 12.10 -7.57
CA ASN A 38 17.44 12.25 -9.02
C ASN A 38 18.29 11.15 -9.68
N GLN A 39 17.78 10.61 -10.77
CA GLN A 39 18.50 9.66 -11.59
C GLN A 39 19.42 10.43 -12.55
N GLY A 40 20.70 10.05 -12.59
CA GLY A 40 21.67 10.62 -13.53
C GLY A 40 21.36 10.21 -14.98
N LYS A 41 22.22 10.64 -15.91
CA LYS A 41 22.06 10.32 -17.35
C LYS A 41 22.12 8.82 -17.68
N ALA A 42 22.75 8.02 -16.80
CA ALA A 42 22.84 6.57 -16.92
C ALA A 42 21.84 5.83 -16.01
N GLY A 43 20.87 6.53 -15.40
CA GLY A 43 19.82 5.89 -14.60
C GLY A 43 18.82 5.12 -15.47
N LEU A 44 18.02 4.24 -14.84
CA LEU A 44 16.94 3.48 -15.51
C LEU A 44 15.99 4.41 -16.27
N VAL A 45 15.72 5.57 -15.69
CA VAL A 45 15.04 6.69 -16.35
C VAL A 45 16.01 7.87 -16.36
N PRO A 46 16.72 8.12 -17.46
CA PRO A 46 17.67 9.23 -17.55
C PRO A 46 17.03 10.58 -17.19
N GLY A 47 17.59 11.27 -16.19
CA GLY A 47 17.03 12.52 -15.67
C GLY A 47 15.73 12.39 -14.87
N GLY A 48 15.27 11.16 -14.61
CA GLY A 48 14.09 10.87 -13.82
C GLY A 48 14.32 11.03 -12.31
N VAL A 49 13.31 10.66 -11.52
CA VAL A 49 13.36 10.67 -10.05
C VAL A 49 13.12 9.25 -9.54
N LEU A 50 13.84 8.86 -8.48
CA LEU A 50 13.60 7.64 -7.72
C LEU A 50 13.10 8.03 -6.33
N SER A 51 11.96 7.49 -5.93
CA SER A 51 11.43 7.62 -4.57
C SER A 51 11.50 6.27 -3.88
N SER A 52 12.40 6.14 -2.91
CA SER A 52 12.45 4.97 -2.01
C SER A 52 11.53 5.22 -0.84
N VAL A 53 10.62 4.28 -0.59
CA VAL A 53 9.63 4.36 0.49
C VAL A 53 9.87 3.21 1.44
N VAL A 54 9.93 3.51 2.73
CA VAL A 54 10.01 2.51 3.81
C VAL A 54 8.73 2.62 4.63
N TRP A 55 8.03 1.52 4.78
CA TRP A 55 6.81 1.40 5.56
C TRP A 55 6.94 0.26 6.57
N GLU A 56 6.01 0.23 7.52
CA GLU A 56 5.89 -0.77 8.56
C GLU A 56 5.65 -2.19 8.00
N VAL A 57 6.30 -3.18 8.60
CA VAL A 57 5.97 -4.59 8.33
C VAL A 57 4.86 -4.99 9.28
N VAL A 58 3.68 -5.28 8.73
CA VAL A 58 2.52 -5.76 9.50
C VAL A 58 2.61 -7.27 9.73
N PRO A 59 2.19 -7.78 10.90
CA PRO A 59 2.14 -9.21 11.17
C PRO A 59 1.05 -9.90 10.34
N GLY A 60 1.19 -11.21 10.14
CA GLY A 60 0.18 -12.02 9.45
C GLY A 60 0.67 -12.66 8.16
N ILE A 61 -0.28 -13.17 7.37
CA ILE A 61 -0.04 -13.87 6.11
C ILE A 61 -0.64 -13.10 4.95
N ARG A 62 0.13 -12.92 3.89
CA ARG A 62 -0.37 -12.31 2.65
C ARG A 62 -1.40 -13.23 2.01
N LEU A 63 -2.52 -12.69 1.56
CA LEU A 63 -3.65 -13.46 1.03
C LEU A 63 -3.48 -13.94 -0.41
N GLY A 64 -2.41 -13.51 -1.09
CA GLY A 64 -2.09 -13.93 -2.44
C GLY A 64 -0.74 -13.42 -2.92
N THR A 65 -0.51 -13.64 -4.21
CA THR A 65 0.62 -13.13 -4.98
C THR A 65 0.11 -12.35 -6.18
N VAL A 66 1.01 -11.71 -6.91
CA VAL A 66 0.68 -11.05 -8.19
C VAL A 66 0.06 -12.01 -9.22
N PHE A 67 0.12 -13.33 -9.00
CA PHE A 67 -0.41 -14.36 -9.87
C PHE A 67 -1.75 -14.96 -9.39
N GLY A 68 -2.23 -14.63 -8.20
CA GLY A 68 -3.49 -15.18 -7.69
C GLY A 68 -3.69 -15.09 -6.18
N THR A 69 -4.85 -15.58 -5.74
CA THR A 69 -5.34 -15.52 -4.34
C THR A 69 -5.48 -16.92 -3.73
N ASP A 70 -4.58 -17.82 -4.10
CA ASP A 70 -4.54 -19.23 -3.67
C ASP A 70 -4.52 -19.37 -2.15
N VAL A 71 -3.75 -18.54 -1.44
CA VAL A 71 -3.69 -18.54 0.03
C VAL A 71 -5.06 -18.26 0.64
N PHE A 72 -5.78 -17.26 0.11
CA PHE A 72 -7.15 -16.97 0.55
C PHE A 72 -8.11 -18.14 0.28
N TRP A 73 -8.07 -18.74 -0.91
CA TRP A 73 -8.98 -19.85 -1.26
C TRP A 73 -8.69 -21.15 -0.53
N ALA A 74 -7.46 -21.37 -0.07
CA ALA A 74 -7.09 -22.51 0.76
C ALA A 74 -7.64 -22.43 2.20
N MET A 75 -8.13 -21.26 2.65
CA MET A 75 -8.70 -21.07 3.98
C MET A 75 -10.14 -21.63 4.10
N SER A 76 -10.54 -21.93 5.33
CA SER A 76 -11.91 -22.36 5.64
C SER A 76 -12.94 -21.32 5.21
N GLU A 77 -14.16 -21.75 4.92
CA GLU A 77 -15.26 -20.84 4.55
C GLU A 77 -15.52 -19.78 5.63
N GLY A 78 -15.52 -20.18 6.91
CA GLY A 78 -15.71 -19.25 8.02
C GLY A 78 -14.62 -18.19 8.08
N GLU A 79 -13.35 -18.57 7.91
CA GLU A 79 -12.24 -17.61 7.89
C GLU A 79 -12.32 -16.66 6.70
N ARG A 80 -12.63 -17.19 5.50
CA ARG A 80 -12.85 -16.35 4.31
C ARG A 80 -14.01 -15.38 4.48
N HIS A 81 -15.07 -15.77 5.20
CA HIS A 81 -16.18 -14.87 5.51
C HIS A 81 -15.72 -13.71 6.41
N VAL A 82 -15.01 -13.99 7.49
CA VAL A 82 -14.47 -12.95 8.39
C VAL A 82 -13.56 -11.98 7.61
N ILE A 83 -12.65 -12.50 6.79
CA ILE A 83 -11.77 -11.68 5.95
C ILE A 83 -12.56 -10.73 5.05
N ARG A 84 -13.61 -11.21 4.39
CA ARG A 84 -14.45 -10.38 3.51
C ARG A 84 -15.16 -9.27 4.27
N GLU A 85 -15.67 -9.58 5.47
CA GLU A 85 -16.32 -8.58 6.33
C GLU A 85 -15.32 -7.53 6.80
N THR A 86 -14.15 -7.93 7.32
CA THR A 86 -13.08 -7.01 7.73
C THR A 86 -12.61 -6.14 6.58
N PHE A 87 -12.44 -6.72 5.38
CA PHE A 87 -12.08 -5.98 4.18
C PHE A 87 -13.15 -4.94 3.79
N ARG A 88 -14.43 -5.34 3.82
CA ARG A 88 -15.56 -4.43 3.52
C ARG A 88 -15.61 -3.25 4.49
N GLU A 89 -15.43 -3.51 5.77
CA GLU A 89 -15.36 -2.46 6.80
C GLU A 89 -14.15 -1.54 6.59
N GLY A 90 -12.98 -2.12 6.32
CA GLY A 90 -11.74 -1.38 6.04
C GLY A 90 -11.89 -0.47 4.82
N LEU A 91 -12.40 -0.99 3.70
CA LEU A 91 -12.62 -0.23 2.47
C LEU A 91 -13.61 0.92 2.69
N THR A 92 -14.67 0.68 3.48
CA THR A 92 -15.63 1.72 3.86
C THR A 92 -14.99 2.83 4.69
N LYS A 93 -14.06 2.48 5.59
CA LYS A 93 -13.27 3.47 6.36
C LYS A 93 -12.33 4.26 5.46
N LEU A 94 -11.59 3.60 4.57
CA LEU A 94 -10.69 4.26 3.60
C LEU A 94 -11.45 5.25 2.70
N SER A 95 -12.61 4.84 2.21
CA SER A 95 -13.47 5.68 1.35
C SER A 95 -13.89 6.98 2.05
N LYS A 96 -14.16 6.93 3.36
CA LYS A 96 -14.48 8.13 4.17
C LYS A 96 -13.30 9.09 4.30
N TRP A 97 -12.06 8.60 4.18
CA TRP A 97 -10.85 9.42 4.18
C TRP A 97 -10.46 9.92 2.79
N GLY A 98 -11.27 9.60 1.76
CA GLY A 98 -11.03 10.03 0.38
C GLY A 98 -9.98 9.20 -0.35
N ASP A 99 -9.56 8.07 0.22
CA ASP A 99 -8.61 7.14 -0.38
C ASP A 99 -9.32 5.88 -0.85
N CYS A 100 -9.17 5.54 -2.12
CA CYS A 100 -9.65 4.29 -2.72
C CYS A 100 -8.48 3.63 -3.48
N PRO A 101 -7.95 2.49 -3.01
CA PRO A 101 -6.85 1.81 -3.70
C PRO A 101 -7.26 1.40 -5.12
N ILE A 102 -6.44 1.78 -6.11
CA ILE A 102 -6.68 1.42 -7.52
C ILE A 102 -6.38 -0.08 -7.74
N GLU A 103 -5.35 -0.60 -7.07
CA GLU A 103 -4.99 -2.02 -7.11
C GLU A 103 -5.27 -2.65 -5.75
N SER A 104 -6.15 -3.66 -5.73
CA SER A 104 -6.64 -4.32 -4.52
C SER A 104 -6.69 -5.84 -4.69
N GLY A 105 -5.57 -6.41 -5.15
CA GLY A 105 -5.38 -7.86 -5.22
C GLY A 105 -4.95 -8.47 -3.89
N GLY A 106 -5.00 -9.80 -3.76
CA GLY A 106 -4.64 -10.50 -2.52
C GLY A 106 -3.17 -10.32 -2.10
N GLU A 107 -2.31 -9.91 -3.03
CA GLU A 107 -0.92 -9.52 -2.75
C GLU A 107 -0.79 -8.24 -1.91
N SER A 108 -1.83 -7.41 -1.90
CA SER A 108 -1.88 -6.15 -1.13
C SER A 108 -2.51 -6.31 0.26
N LEU A 109 -3.07 -7.48 0.56
CA LEU A 109 -3.79 -7.75 1.81
C LEU A 109 -3.01 -8.73 2.70
N VAL A 110 -2.86 -8.39 3.97
CA VAL A 110 -2.18 -9.21 4.97
C VAL A 110 -3.16 -9.54 6.09
N TRP A 111 -3.45 -10.82 6.28
CA TRP A 111 -4.37 -11.30 7.29
C TRP A 111 -3.63 -11.75 8.54
N ASP A 112 -3.94 -11.13 9.67
CA ASP A 112 -3.50 -11.60 10.99
C ASP A 112 -4.64 -12.36 11.69
N ARG A 113 -4.51 -13.69 11.70
CA ARG A 113 -5.47 -14.59 12.34
C ARG A 113 -5.56 -14.37 13.86
N ALA A 114 -4.47 -13.95 14.52
CA ALA A 114 -4.45 -13.81 15.97
C ALA A 114 -5.36 -12.67 16.45
N THR A 115 -5.41 -11.60 15.66
CA THR A 115 -6.18 -10.38 15.98
C THR A 115 -7.44 -10.24 15.12
N SER A 116 -7.63 -11.12 14.14
CA SER A 116 -8.70 -11.03 13.13
C SER A 116 -8.69 -9.71 12.36
N THR A 117 -7.50 -9.16 12.09
CA THR A 117 -7.34 -7.89 11.37
C THR A 117 -6.71 -8.07 10.01
N LEU A 118 -7.01 -7.12 9.13
CA LEU A 118 -6.53 -7.01 7.76
C LEU A 118 -5.87 -5.66 7.53
#